data_AF-Q9HFV2-F1
#
_entry.id   AF-Q9HFV2-F1
#
_cell.length_a   1.000
_cell.length_b   1.000
_cell.length_c   1.000
_cell.angle_alpha   90.00
_cell.angle_beta   90.00
_cell.angle_gamma   90.00
#
_symmetry.space_group_name_H-M   'P 1'
#
loop_
_entity.id
_entity.type
_entity.pdbx_description
1 polymer ?
#
loop_
_entity_poly.entity_id
_entity_poly.type
_entity_poly.pdbx_seq_one_letter_code
_entity_poly.pdbx_strand_id
1 'polypeptide(L)'
;VEFWGLMVDEQPMFSNEAEQSPLQNLRYITFGLGNKTYEHYNEVVRKVDNRLLALGAKRIGERGEGDDDGTLEEDFLAWQEEMWPAFCEASGVDESNAVTGPRQAIYGVEELSSFDQTKVYLGEIGEWLKEGAPKVYEAKRPYNAPITSKELFNGGDRHCLHLEIDISGTNLSYQTGDHIAIWPVNNEVEVNRLARLLGLEDKLDSVIHVQALDAAASKKHPFPVPTTYRAAFRHYLDICSVASRQVLVSLIEYAPTEQAKEALKRLATDKDEYRVHVGDVTRNLGEVLELVSGSQENFATVPFDLIVESISRLQPR
;
A
#
# COMPACT_ATOMS: atom_id res chain seq x y z
N VAL A 1 -24.76 -9.75 -2.31
CA VAL A 1 -24.72 -8.80 -3.45
C VAL A 1 -23.37 -8.13 -3.39
N GLU A 2 -22.59 -8.16 -4.47
CA GLU A 2 -21.34 -7.40 -4.54
C GLU A 2 -21.64 -5.90 -4.53
N PHE A 3 -20.74 -5.08 -3.97
CA PHE A 3 -20.97 -3.66 -3.79
C PHE A 3 -21.37 -2.94 -5.08
N TRP A 4 -20.66 -3.20 -6.19
CA TRP A 4 -20.97 -2.57 -7.47
C TRP A 4 -22.38 -2.94 -7.96
N GLY A 5 -22.76 -4.22 -7.84
CA GLY A 5 -24.10 -4.69 -8.17
C GLY A 5 -25.18 -3.91 -7.42
N LEU A 6 -25.01 -3.68 -6.12
CA LEU A 6 -25.94 -2.88 -5.32
C LEU A 6 -26.05 -1.43 -5.82
N MET A 7 -24.94 -0.85 -6.29
CA MET A 7 -24.91 0.54 -6.77
C MET A 7 -25.54 0.70 -8.15
N VAL A 8 -25.43 -0.29 -9.04
CA VAL A 8 -25.96 -0.19 -10.41
C VAL A 8 -27.32 -0.84 -10.60
N ASP A 9 -27.81 -1.61 -9.63
CA ASP A 9 -29.16 -2.17 -9.66
C ASP A 9 -30.20 -1.04 -9.70
N GLU A 10 -31.24 -1.21 -10.51
CA GLU A 10 -32.36 -0.27 -10.58
C GLU A 10 -33.17 -0.28 -9.28
N GLN A 11 -33.34 -1.46 -8.68
CA GLN A 11 -34.12 -1.67 -7.45
C GLN A 11 -33.31 -2.40 -6.37
N PRO A 12 -32.28 -1.74 -5.80
CA PRO A 12 -31.47 -2.32 -4.76
C PRO A 12 -32.31 -2.61 -3.51
N MET A 13 -32.21 -3.83 -3.00
CA MET A 13 -32.90 -4.22 -1.77
C MET A 13 -32.06 -3.87 -0.55
N PHE A 14 -32.67 -3.16 0.40
CA PHE A 14 -32.09 -2.86 1.71
C PHE A 14 -32.86 -3.57 2.82
N SER A 15 -32.23 -3.77 3.98
CA SER A 15 -32.86 -4.44 5.13
C SER A 15 -34.03 -3.66 5.74
N ASN A 16 -34.14 -2.35 5.45
CA ASN A 16 -35.19 -1.47 5.96
C ASN A 16 -36.08 -0.96 4.82
N GLU A 17 -37.40 -0.97 5.02
CA GLU A 17 -38.46 -0.63 4.05
C GLU A 17 -38.63 0.87 3.79
N ALA A 18 -37.60 1.70 3.99
CA ALA A 18 -37.69 3.12 3.66
C ALA A 18 -37.65 3.28 2.11
N GLU A 19 -38.82 3.16 1.48
CA GLU A 19 -38.96 2.99 0.02
C GLU A 19 -38.33 4.10 -0.83
N GLN A 20 -38.16 5.33 -0.32
CA GLN A 20 -37.64 6.46 -1.10
C GLN A 20 -36.21 6.88 -0.75
N SER A 21 -35.77 6.70 0.49
CA SER A 21 -34.44 7.15 0.97
C SER A 21 -33.79 6.13 1.89
N PRO A 22 -33.48 4.92 1.38
CA PRO A 22 -33.00 3.81 2.21
C PRO A 22 -31.66 4.11 2.91
N LEU A 23 -30.87 5.06 2.39
CA LEU A 23 -29.56 5.45 2.92
C LEU A 23 -29.56 6.83 3.61
N GLN A 24 -30.71 7.36 4.03
CA GLN A 24 -30.82 8.69 4.65
C GLN A 24 -29.90 8.97 5.86
N ASN A 25 -29.47 7.91 6.55
CA ASN A 25 -28.59 7.98 7.72
C ASN A 25 -27.11 7.79 7.37
N LEU A 26 -26.79 7.39 6.14
CA LEU A 26 -25.43 7.25 5.68
C LEU A 26 -24.84 8.63 5.40
N ARG A 27 -23.75 8.93 6.09
CA ARG A 27 -22.85 10.03 5.73
C ARG A 27 -21.59 9.43 5.14
N TYR A 28 -21.10 9.97 4.04
CA TYR A 28 -19.94 9.40 3.35
C TYR A 28 -19.05 10.47 2.75
N ILE A 29 -17.80 10.09 2.51
CA ILE A 29 -16.78 10.82 1.78
C ILE A 29 -16.32 9.88 0.67
N THR A 30 -15.90 10.40 -0.48
CA THR A 30 -15.41 9.55 -1.56
C THR A 30 -14.32 10.23 -2.37
N PHE A 31 -13.31 9.45 -2.74
CA PHE A 31 -12.21 9.84 -3.60
C PHE A 31 -12.06 8.76 -4.68
N GLY A 32 -12.12 9.16 -5.94
CA GLY A 32 -11.95 8.26 -7.08
C GLY A 32 -10.51 8.23 -7.57
N LEU A 33 -10.04 7.05 -7.93
CA LEU A 33 -8.78 6.86 -8.62
C LEU A 33 -9.10 6.58 -10.08
N GLY A 34 -8.64 7.45 -10.98
CA GLY A 34 -8.86 7.33 -12.41
C GLY A 34 -7.63 7.74 -13.20
N ASN A 35 -7.73 7.66 -14.52
CA ASN A 35 -6.66 8.06 -15.42
C ASN A 35 -7.29 8.73 -16.66
N LYS A 36 -6.95 10.00 -16.95
CA LYS A 36 -7.58 10.79 -18.01
C LYS A 36 -7.27 10.29 -19.43
N THR A 37 -6.30 9.39 -19.59
CA THR A 37 -6.03 8.74 -20.88
C THR A 37 -7.13 7.76 -21.28
N TYR A 38 -7.94 7.29 -20.33
CA TYR A 38 -9.09 6.43 -20.58
C TYR A 38 -10.36 7.23 -20.84
N GLU A 39 -11.22 6.72 -21.74
CA GLU A 39 -12.49 7.36 -22.12
C GLU A 39 -13.42 7.62 -20.91
N HIS A 40 -13.43 6.70 -19.95
CA HIS A 40 -14.32 6.74 -18.78
C HIS A 40 -13.59 7.19 -17.51
N TYR A 41 -12.91 8.34 -17.57
CA TYR A 41 -12.20 8.93 -16.42
C TYR A 41 -13.11 9.10 -15.19
N ASN A 42 -12.73 8.45 -14.08
CA ASN A 42 -13.42 8.50 -12.77
C ASN A 42 -14.93 8.15 -12.81
N GLU A 43 -15.38 7.41 -13.84
CA GLU A 43 -16.80 7.09 -14.03
C GLU A 43 -17.37 6.24 -12.87
N VAL A 44 -16.56 5.35 -12.30
CA VAL A 44 -16.97 4.49 -11.17
C VAL A 44 -17.33 5.34 -9.95
N VAL A 45 -16.46 6.26 -9.52
CA VAL A 45 -16.72 7.09 -8.34
C VAL A 45 -17.92 8.02 -8.58
N ARG A 46 -18.06 8.55 -9.80
CA ARG A 46 -19.19 9.40 -10.19
C ARG A 46 -20.52 8.64 -10.09
N LYS A 47 -20.56 7.40 -10.59
CA LYS A 47 -21.74 6.53 -10.51
C LYS A 47 -22.09 6.19 -9.06
N VAL A 48 -21.10 5.77 -8.27
CA VAL A 48 -21.30 5.44 -6.84
C VAL A 48 -21.82 6.65 -6.09
N ASP A 49 -21.18 7.80 -6.23
CA ASP A 49 -21.54 9.05 -5.58
C ASP A 49 -22.96 9.50 -5.93
N ASN A 50 -23.28 9.56 -7.23
CA ASN A 50 -24.62 9.90 -7.70
C ASN A 50 -25.68 8.92 -7.18
N ARG A 51 -25.36 7.62 -7.13
CA ARG A 51 -26.29 6.61 -6.61
C ARG A 51 -26.52 6.77 -5.11
N LEU A 52 -25.46 6.96 -4.32
CA LEU A 52 -25.58 7.15 -2.88
C LEU A 52 -26.45 8.38 -2.56
N LEU A 53 -26.25 9.50 -3.26
CA LEU A 53 -27.10 10.68 -3.14
C LEU A 53 -28.56 10.38 -3.52
N ALA A 54 -28.79 9.67 -4.64
CA ALA A 54 -30.14 9.30 -5.08
C ALA A 54 -30.86 8.37 -4.10
N LEU A 55 -30.12 7.59 -3.30
CA LEU A 55 -30.66 6.73 -2.23
C LEU A 55 -30.79 7.46 -0.89
N GLY A 56 -30.53 8.77 -0.85
CA GLY A 56 -30.71 9.63 0.32
C GLY A 56 -29.48 9.83 1.20
N ALA A 57 -28.33 9.22 0.87
CA ALA A 57 -27.09 9.43 1.62
C ALA A 57 -26.62 10.88 1.54
N LYS A 58 -25.85 11.31 2.55
CA LYS A 58 -25.32 12.67 2.67
C LYS A 58 -23.82 12.66 2.44
N ARG A 59 -23.36 13.27 1.35
CA ARG A 59 -21.94 13.48 1.11
C ARG A 59 -21.40 14.54 2.06
N ILE A 60 -20.22 14.29 2.63
CA ILE A 60 -19.43 15.25 3.39
C ILE A 60 -18.33 15.76 2.47
N GLY A 61 -18.24 17.08 2.29
CA GLY A 61 -17.30 17.71 1.37
C GLY A 61 -17.56 17.38 -0.11
N GLU A 62 -16.58 17.72 -0.94
CA GLU A 62 -16.61 17.41 -2.37
C GLU A 62 -16.04 16.01 -2.67
N ARG A 63 -16.56 15.41 -3.75
CA ARG A 63 -16.00 14.17 -4.29
C ARG A 63 -14.62 14.47 -4.86
N GLY A 64 -13.61 13.76 -4.38
CA GLY A 64 -12.27 13.82 -4.97
C GLY A 64 -12.14 12.94 -6.21
N GLU A 65 -11.33 13.36 -7.16
CA GLU A 65 -11.03 12.63 -8.40
C GLU A 65 -9.54 12.80 -8.71
N GLY A 66 -8.76 11.75 -8.51
CA GLY A 66 -7.33 11.73 -8.83
C GLY A 66 -7.03 11.18 -10.23
N ASP A 67 -5.96 11.68 -10.83
CA ASP A 67 -5.48 11.31 -12.16
C ASP A 67 -4.10 10.64 -12.15
N ASP A 68 -4.08 9.35 -12.45
CA ASP A 68 -2.88 8.51 -12.48
C ASP A 68 -1.96 8.78 -13.68
N ASP A 69 -2.44 9.47 -14.73
CA ASP A 69 -1.56 9.98 -15.81
C ASP A 69 -0.82 11.25 -15.40
N GLY A 70 -1.37 11.98 -14.43
CA GLY A 70 -0.83 13.22 -13.90
C GLY A 70 -0.17 13.02 -12.54
N THR A 71 -0.75 13.63 -11.52
CA THR A 71 -0.19 13.64 -10.16
C THR A 71 -1.21 13.13 -9.15
N LEU A 72 -1.59 11.85 -9.26
CA LEU A 72 -2.60 11.20 -8.39
C LEU A 72 -2.40 11.48 -6.90
N GLU A 73 -1.17 11.38 -6.41
CA GLU A 73 -0.84 11.67 -5.00
C GLU A 73 -1.12 13.13 -4.63
N GLU A 74 -0.79 14.08 -5.51
CA GLU A 74 -1.03 15.51 -5.26
C GLU A 74 -2.51 15.86 -5.37
N ASP A 75 -3.26 15.20 -6.26
CA ASP A 75 -4.72 15.33 -6.32
C ASP A 75 -5.35 14.84 -5.01
N PHE A 76 -4.83 13.73 -4.46
CA PHE A 76 -5.28 13.20 -3.17
C PHE A 76 -4.95 14.15 -2.01
N LEU A 77 -3.72 14.67 -1.93
CA LEU A 77 -3.31 15.60 -0.88
C LEU A 77 -4.12 16.90 -0.92
N ALA A 78 -4.32 17.49 -2.10
CA ALA A 78 -5.13 18.70 -2.26
C ALA A 78 -6.59 18.45 -1.84
N TRP A 79 -7.16 17.33 -2.25
CA TRP A 79 -8.50 16.95 -1.82
C TRP A 79 -8.57 16.70 -0.30
N GLN A 80 -7.56 16.07 0.28
CA GLN A 80 -7.51 15.76 1.70
C GLN A 80 -7.50 17.03 2.57
N GLU A 81 -6.77 18.07 2.14
CA GLU A 81 -6.72 19.37 2.80
C GLU A 81 -8.11 20.05 2.88
N GLU A 82 -8.93 19.92 1.83
CA GLU A 82 -10.30 20.45 1.81
C GLU A 82 -11.31 19.54 2.52
N MET A 83 -11.07 18.22 2.49
CA MET A 83 -11.94 17.20 3.07
C MET A 83 -11.98 17.27 4.60
N TRP A 84 -10.83 17.50 5.27
CA TRP A 84 -10.77 17.49 6.73
C TRP A 84 -11.64 18.57 7.40
N PRO A 85 -11.61 19.85 6.97
CA PRO A 85 -12.51 20.87 7.50
C PRO A 85 -13.98 20.49 7.34
N ALA A 86 -14.37 19.96 6.17
CA ALA A 86 -15.74 19.51 5.92
C ALA A 86 -16.15 18.35 6.83
N PHE A 87 -15.23 17.42 7.10
CA PHE A 87 -15.45 16.31 8.03
C PHE A 87 -15.64 16.80 9.48
N CYS A 88 -14.81 17.73 9.93
CA CYS A 88 -14.90 18.35 11.26
C CYS A 88 -16.24 19.06 11.46
N GLU A 89 -16.65 19.89 10.49
CA GLU A 89 -17.95 20.57 10.50
C GLU A 89 -19.11 19.57 10.56
N ALA A 90 -19.11 18.55 9.68
CA ALA A 90 -20.17 17.55 9.61
C ALA A 90 -20.23 16.64 10.86
N SER A 91 -19.12 16.47 11.57
CA SER A 91 -19.02 15.67 12.79
C SER A 91 -19.21 16.48 14.07
N GLY A 92 -19.26 17.81 13.99
CA GLY A 92 -19.28 18.70 15.14
C GLY A 92 -18.00 18.63 15.97
N VAL A 93 -16.87 18.28 15.34
CA VAL A 93 -15.55 18.24 15.97
C VAL A 93 -14.85 19.55 15.68
N ASP A 94 -14.38 20.22 16.73
CA ASP A 94 -13.61 21.45 16.61
C ASP A 94 -12.15 21.10 16.30
N GLU A 95 -11.71 21.40 15.09
CA GLU A 95 -10.34 21.19 14.61
C GLU A 95 -9.31 21.91 15.48
N SER A 96 -9.67 23.04 16.12
CA SER A 96 -8.74 23.77 16.99
C SER A 96 -8.42 23.05 18.30
N ASN A 97 -9.22 22.03 18.66
CA ASN A 97 -8.95 21.13 19.77
C ASN A 97 -8.21 19.85 19.34
N ALA A 98 -7.85 19.72 18.05
CA ALA A 98 -6.98 18.64 17.60
C ALA A 98 -5.58 18.85 18.19
N VAL A 99 -5.32 18.20 19.32
CA VAL A 99 -3.98 18.12 19.87
C VAL A 99 -3.20 17.17 18.99
N THR A 100 -2.10 17.63 18.40
CA THR A 100 -1.09 16.76 17.79
C THR A 100 -0.50 15.88 18.90
N GLY A 101 -1.16 14.75 19.16
CA GLY A 101 -0.69 13.78 20.12
C GLY A 101 0.57 13.08 19.61
N PRO A 102 1.30 12.38 20.49
CA PRO A 102 2.35 11.47 20.04
C PRO A 102 1.76 10.47 19.04
N ARG A 103 2.54 10.10 18.03
CA ARG A 103 2.15 9.06 17.06
C ARG A 103 1.62 7.84 17.80
N GLN A 104 0.42 7.39 17.43
CA GLN A 104 -0.13 6.12 17.88
C GLN A 104 0.15 5.07 16.80
N ALA A 105 0.97 4.08 17.13
CA ALA A 105 1.22 2.96 16.23
C ALA A 105 -0.07 2.15 16.04
N ILE A 106 -0.28 1.66 14.82
CA ILE A 106 -1.36 0.73 14.48
C ILE A 106 -0.92 -0.70 14.78
N TYR A 107 0.37 -1.00 14.60
CA TYR A 107 0.97 -2.30 14.84
C TYR A 107 2.01 -2.27 15.95
N GLY A 108 2.11 -3.37 16.70
CA GLY A 108 3.26 -3.69 17.53
C GLY A 108 4.19 -4.64 16.80
N VAL A 109 5.50 -4.47 17.00
CA VAL A 109 6.56 -5.33 16.46
C VAL A 109 7.34 -5.93 17.62
N GLU A 110 7.41 -7.26 17.68
CA GLU A 110 8.18 -8.00 18.67
C GLU A 110 9.26 -8.83 17.97
N GLU A 111 10.53 -8.66 18.34
CA GLU A 111 11.61 -9.59 17.97
C GLU A 111 11.52 -10.85 18.87
N LEU A 112 11.32 -12.02 18.25
CA LEU A 112 11.13 -13.28 18.97
C LEU A 112 12.48 -13.95 19.26
N SER A 113 12.72 -14.29 20.52
CA SER A 113 13.91 -15.05 20.95
C SER A 113 13.70 -16.57 20.96
N SER A 114 12.44 -17.03 20.94
CA SER A 114 12.06 -18.43 20.90
C SER A 114 10.87 -18.61 19.96
N PHE A 115 11.03 -19.47 18.97
CA PHE A 115 10.03 -19.70 17.92
C PHE A 115 10.25 -21.08 17.28
N ASP A 116 9.21 -21.58 16.62
CA ASP A 116 9.30 -22.78 15.80
C ASP A 116 9.78 -22.39 14.39
N GLN A 117 11.01 -22.75 14.05
CA GLN A 117 11.63 -22.44 12.75
C GLN A 117 10.76 -22.89 11.56
N THR A 118 9.98 -23.97 11.72
CA THR A 118 9.12 -24.51 10.65
C THR A 118 7.86 -23.68 10.41
N LYS A 119 7.57 -22.72 11.29
CA LYS A 119 6.40 -21.83 11.22
C LYS A 119 6.78 -20.39 10.89
N VAL A 120 8.05 -20.12 10.62
CA VAL A 120 8.51 -18.80 10.17
C VAL A 120 8.23 -18.67 8.68
N TYR A 121 7.44 -17.66 8.31
CA TYR A 121 7.17 -17.32 6.92
C TYR A 121 8.41 -16.64 6.31
N LEU A 122 8.84 -17.12 5.14
CA LEU A 122 10.04 -16.65 4.43
C LEU A 122 9.74 -16.14 3.02
N GLY A 123 8.47 -15.84 2.75
CA GLY A 123 7.98 -15.27 1.49
C GLY A 123 6.62 -15.81 1.06
N GLU A 124 6.05 -16.78 1.78
CA GLU A 124 4.73 -17.30 1.51
C GLU A 124 3.66 -16.24 1.80
N ILE A 125 2.62 -16.18 0.96
CA ILE A 125 1.67 -15.06 0.92
C ILE A 125 0.45 -15.31 1.81
N GLY A 126 0.08 -16.58 1.98
CA GLY A 126 -1.07 -17.02 2.73
C GLY A 126 -0.72 -18.13 3.72
N GLU A 127 -1.70 -18.50 4.54
CA GLU A 127 -1.52 -19.56 5.53
C GLU A 127 -1.21 -20.91 4.88
N TRP A 128 -0.35 -21.67 5.55
CA TRP A 128 -0.02 -23.05 5.20
C TRP A 128 -1.28 -23.93 5.16
N LEU A 129 -1.44 -24.68 4.07
CA LEU A 129 -2.53 -25.63 3.94
C LEU A 129 -2.35 -26.79 4.91
N LYS A 130 -3.47 -27.25 5.47
CA LYS A 130 -3.51 -28.55 6.14
C LYS A 130 -3.25 -29.64 5.12
N GLU A 131 -2.59 -30.70 5.57
CA GLU A 131 -2.33 -31.89 4.74
C GLU A 131 -3.65 -32.44 4.16
N GLY A 132 -3.67 -32.71 2.85
CA GLY A 132 -4.85 -33.18 2.13
C GLY A 132 -5.87 -32.11 1.71
N ALA A 133 -5.62 -30.83 1.97
CA ALA A 133 -6.48 -29.75 1.47
C ALA A 133 -6.48 -29.69 -0.06
N PRO A 134 -7.63 -29.35 -0.71
CA PRO A 134 -7.69 -29.23 -2.15
C PRO A 134 -6.75 -28.12 -2.64
N LYS A 135 -6.05 -28.39 -3.75
CA LYS A 135 -5.20 -27.40 -4.42
C LYS A 135 -6.09 -26.34 -5.07
N VAL A 136 -6.07 -25.14 -4.50
CA VAL A 136 -6.76 -23.95 -5.03
C VAL A 136 -5.71 -22.88 -5.24
N TYR A 137 -5.67 -22.33 -6.45
CA TYR A 137 -4.77 -21.26 -6.83
C TYR A 137 -5.55 -19.96 -6.95
N GLU A 138 -5.12 -18.96 -6.20
CA GLU A 138 -5.76 -17.65 -6.11
C GLU A 138 -4.72 -16.62 -5.65
N ALA A 139 -5.09 -15.34 -5.56
CA ALA A 139 -4.15 -14.27 -5.18
C ALA A 139 -3.37 -14.58 -3.89
N LYS A 140 -4.02 -15.16 -2.87
CA LYS A 140 -3.37 -15.50 -1.59
C LYS A 140 -2.62 -16.85 -1.60
N ARG A 141 -2.72 -17.60 -2.70
CA ARG A 141 -2.15 -18.95 -2.86
C ARG A 141 -1.63 -19.11 -4.29
N PRO A 142 -0.53 -18.42 -4.64
CA PRO A 142 0.04 -18.53 -5.97
C PRO A 142 0.62 -19.93 -6.22
N TYR A 143 0.85 -20.24 -7.49
CA TYR A 143 1.62 -21.40 -7.90
C TYR A 143 3.07 -21.00 -8.20
N ASN A 144 4.03 -21.66 -7.55
CA ASN A 144 5.45 -21.53 -7.88
C ASN A 144 5.73 -22.32 -9.17
N ALA A 145 5.42 -21.71 -10.31
CA ALA A 145 5.55 -22.31 -11.63
C ALA A 145 7.01 -22.28 -12.12
N PRO A 146 7.51 -23.36 -12.74
CA PRO A 146 8.73 -23.32 -13.53
C PRO A 146 8.57 -22.37 -14.72
N ILE A 147 9.61 -21.58 -15.00
CA ILE A 147 9.61 -20.57 -16.07
C ILE A 147 10.83 -20.78 -16.97
N THR A 148 10.63 -20.73 -18.29
CA THR A 148 11.70 -20.51 -19.27
C THR A 148 11.57 -19.09 -19.83
N SER A 149 12.69 -18.48 -20.22
CA SER A 149 12.69 -17.12 -20.75
C SER A 149 13.55 -16.99 -22.00
N LYS A 150 13.16 -16.04 -22.86
CA LYS A 150 13.87 -15.68 -24.09
C LYS A 150 13.80 -14.18 -24.34
N GLU A 151 14.94 -13.56 -24.66
CA GLU A 151 15.00 -12.18 -25.12
C GLU A 151 14.40 -12.05 -26.53
N LEU A 152 13.49 -11.09 -26.70
CA LEU A 152 12.84 -10.79 -27.98
C LEU A 152 13.57 -9.70 -28.75
N PHE A 153 14.29 -8.81 -28.07
CA PHE A 153 15.02 -7.74 -28.73
C PHE A 153 16.47 -8.15 -29.06
N ASN A 154 16.96 -7.66 -30.19
CA ASN A 154 18.33 -7.94 -30.65
C ASN A 154 19.21 -6.70 -30.45
N GLY A 155 19.70 -6.51 -29.22
CA GLY A 155 20.60 -5.41 -28.86
C GLY A 155 19.92 -4.07 -28.55
N GLY A 156 20.73 -3.07 -28.19
CA GLY A 156 20.28 -1.78 -27.66
C GLY A 156 20.12 -1.77 -26.13
N ASP A 157 19.50 -0.70 -25.61
CA ASP A 157 19.38 -0.46 -24.16
C ASP A 157 18.03 -0.89 -23.58
N ARG A 158 17.18 -1.57 -24.37
CA ARG A 158 15.87 -2.06 -23.95
C ARG A 158 15.82 -3.59 -24.02
N HIS A 159 15.11 -4.18 -23.07
CA HIS A 159 14.91 -5.62 -22.96
C HIS A 159 13.42 -5.96 -23.00
N CYS A 160 13.06 -7.03 -23.70
CA CYS A 160 11.69 -7.55 -23.73
C CYS A 160 11.73 -9.07 -23.67
N LEU A 161 11.28 -9.63 -22.54
CA LEU A 161 11.35 -11.06 -22.29
C LEU A 161 10.03 -11.75 -22.69
N HIS A 162 10.14 -12.82 -23.47
CA HIS A 162 9.10 -13.83 -23.59
C HIS A 162 9.29 -14.86 -22.48
N LEU A 163 8.23 -15.13 -21.71
CA LEU A 163 8.23 -16.12 -20.63
C LEU A 163 7.27 -17.25 -20.98
N GLU A 164 7.73 -18.50 -20.88
CA GLU A 164 6.84 -19.67 -20.91
C GLU A 164 6.73 -20.23 -19.50
N ILE A 165 5.50 -20.42 -19.02
CA ILE A 165 5.20 -20.79 -17.64
C ILE A 165 4.55 -22.16 -17.66
N ASP A 166 5.22 -23.15 -17.07
CA ASP A 166 4.70 -24.51 -17.03
C ASP A 166 3.67 -24.65 -15.91
N ILE A 167 2.41 -24.87 -16.30
CA ILE A 167 1.30 -25.16 -15.38
C ILE A 167 0.88 -26.63 -15.44
N SER A 168 1.63 -27.48 -16.15
CA SER A 168 1.37 -28.92 -16.19
C SER A 168 1.44 -29.52 -14.78
N GLY A 169 0.61 -30.54 -14.52
CA GLY A 169 0.50 -31.14 -13.19
C GLY A 169 -0.27 -30.31 -12.15
N THR A 170 -0.83 -29.16 -12.56
CA THR A 170 -1.77 -28.36 -11.75
C THR A 170 -3.20 -28.45 -12.29
N ASN A 171 -4.17 -27.91 -11.55
CA ASN A 171 -5.53 -27.68 -12.01
C ASN A 171 -5.76 -26.22 -12.47
N LEU A 172 -4.69 -25.46 -12.75
CA LEU A 172 -4.83 -24.14 -13.37
C LEU A 172 -5.31 -24.29 -14.82
N SER A 173 -6.20 -23.40 -15.22
CA SER A 173 -6.69 -23.29 -16.59
C SER A 173 -6.82 -21.82 -16.94
N TYR A 174 -6.62 -21.50 -18.21
CA TYR A 174 -6.80 -20.16 -18.74
C TYR A 174 -7.41 -20.23 -20.15
N GLN A 175 -8.00 -19.13 -20.59
CA GLN A 175 -8.45 -18.89 -21.94
C GLN A 175 -7.55 -17.85 -22.61
N THR A 176 -7.44 -17.88 -23.93
CA THR A 176 -6.71 -16.85 -24.67
C THR A 176 -7.34 -15.48 -24.41
N GLY A 177 -6.56 -14.55 -23.87
CA GLY A 177 -7.02 -13.22 -23.46
C GLY A 177 -7.11 -13.05 -21.94
N ASP A 178 -7.00 -14.14 -21.16
CA ASP A 178 -6.86 -14.04 -19.71
C ASP A 178 -5.51 -13.42 -19.32
N HIS A 179 -5.47 -12.90 -18.09
CA HIS A 179 -4.26 -12.36 -17.48
C HIS A 179 -3.62 -13.37 -16.54
N ILE A 180 -2.30 -13.26 -16.38
CA ILE A 180 -1.56 -13.91 -15.30
C ILE A 180 -1.11 -12.85 -14.30
N ALA A 181 -1.22 -13.16 -13.02
CA ALA A 181 -0.68 -12.36 -11.94
C ALA A 181 0.68 -12.95 -11.52
N ILE A 182 1.75 -12.16 -11.63
CA ILE A 182 3.10 -12.53 -11.23
C ILE A 182 3.42 -11.85 -9.89
N TRP A 183 3.75 -12.66 -8.89
CA TRP A 183 4.20 -12.15 -7.60
C TRP A 183 5.71 -11.89 -7.65
N PRO A 184 6.15 -10.61 -7.58
CA PRO A 184 7.56 -10.30 -7.64
C PRO A 184 8.21 -10.41 -6.26
N VAL A 185 9.53 -10.22 -6.25
CA VAL A 185 10.31 -10.03 -5.04
C VAL A 185 11.21 -8.82 -5.22
N ASN A 186 11.45 -8.08 -4.15
CA ASN A 186 12.41 -6.98 -4.20
C ASN A 186 13.83 -7.54 -4.36
N ASN A 187 14.64 -6.79 -5.11
CA ASN A 187 16.04 -7.14 -5.31
C ASN A 187 16.84 -6.95 -4.01
N GLU A 188 17.91 -7.73 -3.84
CA GLU A 188 18.73 -7.68 -2.61
C GLU A 188 19.45 -6.34 -2.42
N VAL A 189 19.70 -5.56 -3.48
CA VAL A 189 20.37 -4.26 -3.35
C VAL A 189 19.49 -3.30 -2.55
N GLU A 190 18.20 -3.20 -2.89
CA GLU A 190 17.27 -2.34 -2.17
C GLU A 190 16.93 -2.85 -0.77
N VAL A 191 16.81 -4.18 -0.59
CA VAL A 191 16.60 -4.78 0.74
C VAL A 191 17.75 -4.43 1.68
N ASN A 192 18.99 -4.61 1.25
CA ASN A 192 20.16 -4.31 2.08
C ASN A 192 20.35 -2.79 2.25
N ARG A 193 20.09 -1.98 1.23
CA ARG A 193 20.12 -0.50 1.32
C ARG A 193 19.20 0.00 2.42
N LEU A 194 17.92 -0.38 2.36
CA LEU A 194 16.93 0.08 3.33
C LEU A 194 17.24 -0.46 4.74
N ALA A 195 17.62 -1.73 4.86
CA ALA A 195 17.99 -2.31 6.15
C ALA A 195 19.16 -1.56 6.82
N ARG A 196 20.23 -1.26 6.08
CA ARG A 196 21.36 -0.46 6.59
C ARG A 196 20.91 0.92 7.06
N LEU A 197 20.12 1.61 6.25
CA LEU A 197 19.63 2.96 6.58
C LEU A 197 18.68 2.97 7.78
N LEU A 198 18.03 1.85 8.10
CA LEU A 198 17.20 1.71 9.29
C LEU A 198 17.94 1.07 10.47
N GLY A 199 19.25 0.82 10.37
CA GLY A 199 20.03 0.16 11.43
C GLY A 199 19.64 -1.31 11.66
N LEU A 200 19.10 -1.98 10.65
CA LEU A 200 18.61 -3.36 10.69
C LEU A 200 19.50 -4.36 9.93
N GLU A 201 20.66 -3.93 9.41
CA GLU A 201 21.56 -4.76 8.59
C GLU A 201 21.95 -6.07 9.28
N ASP A 202 22.41 -5.99 10.54
CA ASP A 202 22.78 -7.16 11.35
C ASP A 202 21.57 -7.95 11.91
N LYS A 203 20.35 -7.46 11.67
CA LYS A 203 19.09 -8.02 12.18
C LYS A 203 18.20 -8.58 11.07
N LEU A 204 18.65 -8.56 9.81
CA LEU A 204 17.82 -8.98 8.68
C LEU A 204 17.19 -10.36 8.87
N ASP A 205 17.90 -11.30 9.50
CA ASP A 205 17.43 -12.66 9.73
C ASP A 205 16.79 -12.88 11.12
N SER A 206 16.67 -11.83 11.94
CA SER A 206 15.91 -11.86 13.18
C SER A 206 14.43 -12.08 12.89
N VAL A 207 13.81 -12.98 13.65
CA VAL A 207 12.38 -13.28 13.54
C VAL A 207 11.56 -12.26 14.31
N ILE A 208 10.55 -11.70 13.65
CA ILE A 208 9.61 -10.72 14.17
C ILE A 208 8.17 -11.22 14.11
N HIS A 209 7.37 -10.74 15.06
CA HIS A 209 5.92 -10.84 15.04
C HIS A 209 5.34 -9.43 14.94
N VAL A 210 4.47 -9.20 13.95
CA VAL A 210 3.81 -7.91 13.74
C VAL A 210 2.32 -8.08 13.89
N GLN A 211 1.70 -7.35 14.82
CA GLN A 211 0.29 -7.52 15.18
C GLN A 211 -0.39 -6.18 15.42
N ALA A 212 -1.63 -6.04 14.97
CA ALA A 212 -2.45 -4.86 15.24
C ALA A 212 -2.62 -4.68 16.75
N LEU A 213 -2.38 -3.47 17.25
CA LEU A 213 -2.54 -3.13 18.66
C LEU A 213 -4.01 -3.09 19.08
N ASP A 214 -4.90 -2.74 18.14
CA ASP A 214 -6.34 -2.82 18.36
C ASP A 214 -6.85 -4.27 18.25
N ALA A 215 -7.34 -4.79 19.37
CA ALA A 215 -7.97 -6.10 19.46
C ALA A 215 -9.27 -6.20 18.64
N ALA A 216 -9.89 -5.10 18.24
CA ALA A 216 -11.06 -5.06 17.35
C ALA A 216 -10.70 -4.97 15.85
N ALA A 217 -9.43 -4.73 15.49
CA ALA A 217 -9.02 -4.62 14.09
C ALA A 217 -9.38 -5.87 13.27
N SER A 218 -10.03 -5.68 12.12
CA SER A 218 -10.42 -6.77 11.21
C SER A 218 -9.22 -7.44 10.56
N LYS A 219 -8.16 -6.67 10.27
CA LYS A 219 -6.88 -7.15 9.78
C LYS A 219 -5.89 -7.23 10.94
N LYS A 220 -5.65 -8.43 11.46
CA LYS A 220 -4.77 -8.66 12.62
C LYS A 220 -3.28 -8.49 12.33
N HIS A 221 -2.87 -8.82 11.11
CA HIS A 221 -1.47 -8.79 10.70
C HIS A 221 -1.34 -8.09 9.35
N PRO A 222 -0.29 -7.27 9.17
CA PRO A 222 -0.09 -6.56 7.92
C PRO A 222 0.26 -7.52 6.78
N PHE A 223 0.98 -8.60 7.09
CA PHE A 223 1.46 -9.71 6.25
C PHE A 223 1.59 -11.00 7.11
N PRO A 224 1.90 -12.18 6.52
CA PRO A 224 2.10 -13.41 7.29
C PRO A 224 3.21 -13.31 8.34
N VAL A 225 2.91 -13.77 9.56
CA VAL A 225 3.79 -13.71 10.74
C VAL A 225 3.74 -15.03 11.51
N PRO A 226 4.80 -15.40 12.28
CA PRO A 226 6.08 -14.71 12.39
C PRO A 226 6.91 -14.78 11.10
N THR A 227 7.74 -13.78 10.84
CA THR A 227 8.58 -13.64 9.64
C THR A 227 9.93 -13.03 10.01
N THR A 228 10.90 -12.93 9.10
CA THR A 228 12.11 -12.12 9.32
C THR A 228 11.97 -10.70 8.76
N TYR A 229 12.82 -9.76 9.20
CA TYR A 229 12.94 -8.44 8.57
C TYR A 229 13.28 -8.55 7.07
N ARG A 230 14.20 -9.45 6.71
CA ARG A 230 14.56 -9.74 5.31
C ARG A 230 13.36 -10.16 4.51
N ALA A 231 12.57 -11.11 5.02
CA ALA A 231 11.39 -11.58 4.32
C ALA A 231 10.31 -10.48 4.19
N ALA A 232 10.14 -9.64 5.21
CA ALA A 232 9.23 -8.50 5.13
C ALA A 232 9.62 -7.51 4.03
N PHE A 233 10.90 -7.11 3.97
CA PHE A 233 11.40 -6.22 2.91
C PHE A 233 11.42 -6.87 1.54
N ARG A 234 11.75 -8.16 1.44
CA ARG A 234 11.91 -8.84 0.16
C ARG A 234 10.58 -9.24 -0.49
N HIS A 235 9.59 -9.64 0.31
CA HIS A 235 8.39 -10.30 -0.21
C HIS A 235 7.08 -9.56 0.12
N TYR A 236 7.04 -8.72 1.16
CA TYR A 236 5.76 -8.22 1.67
C TYR A 236 5.55 -6.72 1.50
N LEU A 237 6.62 -5.91 1.55
CA LEU A 237 6.57 -4.45 1.43
C LEU A 237 7.07 -4.01 0.05
N ASP A 238 6.41 -3.03 -0.57
CA ASP A 238 6.84 -2.46 -1.85
C ASP A 238 7.94 -1.41 -1.65
N ILE A 239 9.12 -1.84 -1.18
CA ILE A 239 10.21 -0.93 -0.82
C ILE A 239 10.82 -0.18 -2.02
N CYS A 240 10.48 -0.58 -3.25
CA CYS A 240 10.94 0.02 -4.48
C CYS A 240 9.97 1.10 -5.02
N SER A 241 8.78 1.26 -4.42
CA SER A 241 7.85 2.32 -4.82
C SER A 241 8.43 3.70 -4.53
N VAL A 242 8.04 4.69 -5.33
CA VAL A 242 8.40 6.10 -5.09
C VAL A 242 7.95 6.51 -3.69
N ALA A 243 8.86 7.10 -2.90
CA ALA A 243 8.57 7.46 -1.52
C ALA A 243 7.62 8.66 -1.47
N SER A 244 6.41 8.51 -0.93
CA SER A 244 5.45 9.61 -0.89
C SER A 244 5.84 10.70 0.11
N ARG A 245 5.42 11.94 -0.16
CA ARG A 245 5.64 13.08 0.75
C ARG A 245 5.11 12.81 2.15
N GLN A 246 3.95 12.14 2.26
CA GLN A 246 3.35 11.80 3.55
C GLN A 246 4.25 10.86 4.37
N VAL A 247 4.90 9.89 3.71
CA VAL A 247 5.90 9.04 4.36
C VAL A 247 7.10 9.87 4.82
N LEU A 248 7.60 10.79 3.97
CA LEU A 248 8.73 11.64 4.35
C LEU A 248 8.41 12.50 5.58
N VAL A 249 7.21 13.09 5.66
CA VAL A 249 6.74 13.84 6.85
C VAL A 249 6.85 13.00 8.11
N SER A 250 6.41 11.73 8.05
CA SER A 250 6.40 10.84 9.21
C SER A 250 7.79 10.49 9.75
N LEU A 251 8.85 10.69 8.96
CA LEU A 251 10.22 10.32 9.28
C LEU A 251 11.10 11.51 9.73
N ILE A 252 10.61 12.75 9.63
CA ILE A 252 11.38 13.98 9.95
C ILE A 252 11.99 13.93 11.36
N GLU A 253 11.19 13.54 12.36
CA GLU A 253 11.63 13.53 13.77
C GLU A 253 12.62 12.40 14.09
N TYR A 254 12.86 11.48 13.15
CA TYR A 254 13.80 10.37 13.29
C TYR A 254 15.11 10.60 12.52
N ALA A 255 15.28 11.77 11.90
CA ALA A 255 16.49 12.09 11.18
C ALA A 255 17.72 12.08 12.11
N PRO A 256 18.85 11.49 11.68
CA PRO A 256 20.03 11.32 12.54
C PRO A 256 20.75 12.63 12.88
N THR A 257 20.59 13.66 12.04
CA THR A 257 21.24 14.96 12.18
C THR A 257 20.26 16.08 11.85
N GLU A 258 20.50 17.28 12.36
CA GLU A 258 19.69 18.47 12.02
C GLU A 258 19.74 18.78 10.52
N GLN A 259 20.87 18.53 9.85
CA GLN A 259 21.00 18.71 8.41
C GLN A 259 20.11 17.73 7.63
N ALA A 260 20.09 16.45 8.02
CA ALA A 260 19.21 15.46 7.42
C ALA A 260 17.73 15.78 7.70
N LYS A 261 17.44 16.28 8.91
CA LYS A 261 16.10 16.73 9.31
C LYS A 261 15.58 17.86 8.44
N GLU A 262 16.39 18.90 8.25
CA GLU A 262 16.06 20.05 7.40
C GLU A 262 15.88 19.64 5.93
N ALA A 263 16.77 18.79 5.41
CA ALA A 263 16.69 18.29 4.04
C ALA A 263 15.44 17.43 3.81
N LEU A 264 15.15 16.49 4.71
CA LEU A 264 13.96 15.65 4.64
C LEU A 264 12.68 16.47 4.77
N LYS A 265 12.66 17.46 5.68
CA LYS A 265 11.54 18.39 5.82
C LYS A 265 11.29 19.17 4.53
N ARG A 266 12.35 19.67 3.87
CA ARG A 266 12.21 20.37 2.59
C ARG A 266 11.55 19.49 1.53
N LEU A 267 12.05 18.26 1.36
CA LEU A 267 11.46 17.29 0.43
C LEU A 267 10.02 16.91 0.78
N ALA A 268 9.66 16.92 2.06
CA ALA A 268 8.31 16.56 2.50
C ALA A 268 7.28 17.70 2.27
N THR A 269 7.69 18.96 2.44
CA THR A 269 6.78 20.11 2.45
C THR A 269 6.79 20.95 1.17
N ASP A 270 7.87 20.93 0.40
CA ASP A 270 7.98 21.68 -0.86
C ASP A 270 7.72 20.73 -2.05
N LYS A 271 6.63 21.01 -2.78
CA LYS A 271 6.16 20.21 -3.91
C LYS A 271 7.17 20.16 -5.06
N ASP A 272 7.83 21.27 -5.36
CA ASP A 272 8.77 21.32 -6.49
C ASP A 272 10.09 20.65 -6.14
N GLU A 273 10.59 20.84 -4.92
CA GLU A 273 11.76 20.10 -4.42
C GLU A 273 11.50 18.59 -4.42
N TYR A 274 10.34 18.16 -3.93
CA TYR A 274 9.92 16.76 -3.99
C TYR A 274 9.88 16.23 -5.42
N ARG A 275 9.21 16.95 -6.33
CA ARG A 275 9.05 16.53 -7.72
C ARG A 275 10.41 16.31 -8.39
N VAL A 276 11.31 17.28 -8.29
CA VAL A 276 12.63 17.22 -8.95
C VAL A 276 13.54 16.17 -8.33
N HIS A 277 13.52 16.03 -7.01
CA HIS A 277 14.48 15.19 -6.29
C HIS A 277 13.94 13.81 -5.89
N VAL A 278 12.64 13.55 -5.98
CA VAL A 278 12.04 12.25 -5.59
C VAL A 278 11.09 11.75 -6.68
N GLY A 279 10.09 12.54 -7.06
CA GLY A 279 9.02 12.13 -7.97
C GLY A 279 9.51 11.78 -9.38
N ASP A 280 10.02 12.76 -10.12
CA ASP A 280 10.39 12.64 -11.54
C ASP A 280 11.54 11.64 -11.77
N VAL A 281 12.41 11.48 -10.77
CA VAL A 281 13.54 10.54 -10.77
C VAL A 281 13.21 9.21 -10.10
N THR A 282 11.96 9.02 -9.66
CA THR A 282 11.41 7.78 -9.11
C THR A 282 12.17 7.20 -7.91
N ARG A 283 12.65 8.06 -6.99
CA ARG A 283 13.43 7.58 -5.84
C ARG A 283 12.57 6.82 -4.84
N ASN A 284 13.04 5.64 -4.46
CA ASN A 284 12.43 4.87 -3.38
C ASN A 284 12.83 5.41 -2.01
N LEU A 285 12.22 4.87 -0.94
CA LEU A 285 12.47 5.38 0.42
C LEU A 285 13.94 5.25 0.84
N GLY A 286 14.58 4.11 0.55
CA GLY A 286 16.00 3.92 0.85
C GLY A 286 16.88 4.97 0.15
N GLU A 287 16.60 5.29 -1.10
CA GLU A 287 17.35 6.31 -1.85
C GLU A 287 17.15 7.71 -1.28
N VAL A 288 15.94 8.05 -0.83
CA VAL A 288 15.69 9.36 -0.19
C VAL A 288 16.41 9.46 1.14
N LEU A 289 16.35 8.42 1.99
CA LEU A 289 17.06 8.41 3.27
C LEU A 289 18.57 8.51 3.07
N GLU A 290 19.13 7.79 2.10
CA GLU A 290 20.55 7.89 1.72
C GLU A 290 20.90 9.29 1.18
N LEU A 291 20.03 9.90 0.38
CA LEU A 291 20.23 11.26 -0.15
C LEU A 291 20.36 12.31 0.96
N VAL A 292 19.52 12.24 1.99
CA VAL A 292 19.47 13.27 3.05
C VAL A 292 20.46 13.04 4.19
N SER A 293 20.85 11.78 4.45
CA SER A 293 21.75 11.42 5.56
C SER A 293 23.17 11.08 5.11
N GLY A 294 23.39 10.84 3.81
CA GLY A 294 24.65 10.33 3.30
C GLY A 294 24.88 8.85 3.63
N SER A 295 26.11 8.38 3.47
CA SER A 295 26.42 6.94 3.62
C SER A 295 26.83 6.50 5.03
N GLN A 296 27.08 7.44 5.95
CA GLN A 296 27.63 7.13 7.29
C GLN A 296 26.58 7.18 8.41
N GLU A 297 25.54 7.99 8.25
CA GLU A 297 24.47 8.14 9.23
C GLU A 297 23.29 7.21 8.88
N ASN A 298 22.49 6.83 9.88
CA ASN A 298 21.32 5.99 9.67
C ASN A 298 20.12 6.46 10.52
N PHE A 299 18.93 6.11 10.06
CA PHE A 299 17.65 6.34 10.70
C PHE A 299 17.31 5.20 11.69
N ALA A 300 18.28 4.72 12.48
CA ALA A 300 18.09 3.57 13.38
C ALA A 300 17.07 3.78 14.50
N THR A 301 16.66 5.03 14.75
CA THR A 301 15.60 5.36 15.72
C THR A 301 14.20 5.20 15.14
N VAL A 302 14.06 4.99 13.83
CA VAL A 302 12.77 4.74 13.19
C VAL A 302 12.22 3.40 13.66
N PRO A 303 11.05 3.37 14.31
CA PRO A 303 10.44 2.13 14.73
C PRO A 303 9.91 1.35 13.52
N PHE A 304 10.09 0.03 13.50
CA PHE A 304 9.74 -0.78 12.34
C PHE A 304 8.23 -0.79 12.03
N ASP A 305 7.37 -0.63 13.04
CA ASP A 305 5.92 -0.48 12.82
C ASP A 305 5.61 0.74 11.93
N LEU A 306 6.36 1.83 12.04
CA LEU A 306 6.19 2.99 11.15
C LEU A 306 6.50 2.60 9.71
N ILE A 307 7.57 1.83 9.47
CA ILE A 307 7.91 1.34 8.12
C ILE A 307 6.80 0.44 7.56
N VAL A 308 6.24 -0.44 8.39
CA VAL A 308 5.13 -1.33 8.00
C VAL A 308 3.83 -0.56 7.70
N GLU A 309 3.60 0.57 8.37
CA GLU A 309 2.44 1.44 8.14
C GLU A 309 2.64 2.37 6.94
N SER A 310 3.87 2.79 6.68
CA SER A 310 4.23 3.75 5.64
C SER A 310 4.41 3.13 4.25
N ILE A 311 4.92 1.90 4.18
CA ILE A 311 5.18 1.22 2.89
C ILE A 311 4.01 0.31 2.54
N SER A 312 3.51 0.45 1.32
CA SER A 312 2.41 -0.37 0.81
C SER A 312 2.81 -1.85 0.70
N ARG A 313 1.81 -2.73 0.63
CA ARG A 313 2.07 -4.16 0.40
C ARG A 313 2.53 -4.37 -1.04
N LEU A 314 3.58 -5.16 -1.23
CA LEU A 314 4.02 -5.61 -2.56
C LEU A 314 2.85 -6.35 -3.25
N GLN A 315 2.40 -5.85 -4.40
CA GLN A 315 1.27 -6.40 -5.15
C GLN A 315 1.74 -7.33 -6.29
N PRO A 316 0.91 -8.27 -6.76
CA PRO A 316 1.17 -8.93 -8.03
C PRO A 316 1.11 -7.91 -9.18
N ARG A 317 1.86 -8.18 -10.24
CA ARG A 317 1.83 -7.45 -11.51
C ARG A 317 1.14 -8.30 -12.58
#